data_AF-A0A1I5XQQ0-F1
#
_entry.id   AF-A0A1I5XQQ0-F1
#
_cell.length_a   1.000
_cell.length_b   1.000
_cell.length_c   1.000
_cell.angle_alpha   90.00
_cell.angle_beta   90.00
_cell.angle_gamma   90.00
#
_symmetry.space_group_name_H-M   'P 1'
#
loop_
_entity.id
_entity.type
_entity.pdbx_description
1 polymer ?
#
loop_
_entity_poly.entity_id
_entity_poly.type
_entity_poly.pdbx_seq_one_letter_code
_entity_poly.pdbx_strand_id
1 'polypeptide(L)'
;MNIEETLSEVKEINYTTWESETIVIISTAFAVASSILTGVIFRIWPPTLNPLFSPENLALALYTLASAGLIIYIGLQSRRRALLNKLPSIDIIKLCNLVKLCSMHGQQGYSGNWHTTSTAFNQRAMESLFSQGISQIIPAHDYFSYMLSERLIVIESITDKGSDKNLNILSIAISKKALKRIEIYEKSKNW
;
A
#
# COMPACT_ATOMS: atom_id res chain seq x y z
N MET A 1 21.93 -1.48 -12.29
CA MET A 1 20.87 -2.07 -11.45
C MET A 1 19.98 -2.89 -12.37
N ASN A 2 19.89 -4.20 -12.16
CA ASN A 2 19.12 -5.07 -13.05
C ASN A 2 17.62 -4.91 -12.74
N ILE A 3 16.88 -4.27 -13.66
CA ILE A 3 15.44 -3.95 -13.49
C ILE A 3 14.63 -5.23 -13.23
N GLU A 4 15.00 -6.33 -13.87
CA GLU A 4 14.34 -7.64 -13.72
C GLU A 4 14.54 -8.22 -12.32
N GLU A 5 15.74 -8.08 -11.76
CA GLU A 5 16.05 -8.52 -10.40
C GLU A 5 15.23 -7.74 -9.38
N THR A 6 15.13 -6.41 -9.52
CA THR A 6 14.33 -5.56 -8.64
C THR A 6 12.82 -5.84 -8.74
N LEU A 7 12.32 -6.21 -9.93
CA LEU A 7 10.91 -6.57 -10.14
C LEU A 7 10.59 -7.98 -9.64
N SER A 8 11.56 -8.89 -9.64
CA SER A 8 11.42 -10.23 -9.06
C SER A 8 11.26 -10.21 -7.54
N GLU A 9 11.76 -9.16 -6.86
CA GLU A 9 11.57 -8.93 -5.43
C GLU A 9 10.15 -8.47 -5.06
N VAL A 10 9.31 -8.15 -6.05
CA VAL A 10 7.92 -7.78 -5.84
C VAL A 10 7.10 -9.06 -5.65
N LYS A 11 7.10 -9.56 -4.41
CA LYS A 11 6.39 -10.79 -4.00
C LYS A 11 4.94 -10.53 -3.64
N GLU A 12 4.13 -11.56 -3.84
CA GLU A 12 2.72 -11.60 -3.52
C GLU A 12 2.50 -11.33 -2.02
N ILE A 13 1.59 -10.41 -1.71
CA ILE A 13 1.18 -10.14 -0.34
C ILE A 13 0.06 -11.11 -0.03
N ASN A 14 0.31 -12.08 0.86
CA ASN A 14 -0.75 -12.90 1.42
C ASN A 14 -1.61 -12.03 2.34
N TYR A 15 -2.73 -11.54 1.82
CA TYR A 15 -3.78 -10.94 2.63
C TYR A 15 -4.47 -12.05 3.42
N THR A 16 -3.94 -12.42 4.58
CA THR A 16 -4.63 -13.41 5.42
C THR A 16 -5.88 -12.75 6.03
N THR A 17 -7.06 -13.28 5.68
CA THR A 17 -8.34 -12.90 6.30
C THR A 17 -8.33 -13.10 7.82
N TRP A 18 -7.50 -14.02 8.31
CA TRP A 18 -7.28 -14.38 9.71
C TRP A 18 -6.78 -13.24 10.60
N GLU A 19 -5.95 -12.32 10.08
CA GLU A 19 -5.49 -11.16 10.85
C GLU A 19 -6.65 -10.20 11.18
N SER A 20 -7.67 -10.15 10.33
CA SER A 20 -8.83 -9.30 10.54
C SER A 20 -9.79 -9.82 11.60
N GLU A 21 -9.98 -11.13 11.63
CA GLU A 21 -10.74 -11.78 12.69
C GLU A 21 -10.01 -11.62 14.03
N THR A 22 -8.69 -11.72 14.02
CA THR A 22 -7.86 -11.54 15.23
C THR A 22 -8.00 -10.13 15.82
N ILE A 23 -7.99 -9.05 15.02
CA ILE A 23 -8.19 -7.68 15.52
C ILE A 23 -9.61 -7.48 16.07
N VAL A 24 -10.62 -8.02 15.39
CA VAL A 24 -12.02 -7.96 15.86
C VAL A 24 -12.17 -8.73 17.18
N ILE A 25 -11.57 -9.91 17.30
CA ILE A 25 -11.60 -10.73 18.51
C ILE A 25 -10.89 -10.01 19.67
N ILE A 26 -9.68 -9.48 19.44
CA ILE A 26 -8.91 -8.78 20.49
C ILE A 26 -9.64 -7.51 20.95
N SER A 27 -10.16 -6.70 20.02
CA SER A 27 -10.90 -5.48 20.35
C SER A 27 -12.19 -5.78 21.12
N THR A 28 -12.91 -6.84 20.74
CA THR A 28 -14.13 -7.27 21.41
C THR A 28 -13.84 -7.83 22.80
N ALA A 29 -12.83 -8.70 22.93
CA ALA A 29 -12.40 -9.24 24.22
C ALA A 29 -11.96 -8.13 25.18
N PHE A 30 -11.25 -7.12 24.67
CA PHE A 30 -10.84 -5.97 25.45
C PHE A 30 -12.04 -5.12 25.91
N ALA A 31 -13.00 -4.83 25.03
CA ALA A 31 -14.20 -4.07 25.38
C ALA A 31 -15.04 -4.77 26.47
N VAL A 32 -15.13 -6.11 26.41
CA VAL A 32 -15.81 -6.92 27.42
C VAL A 32 -15.06 -6.85 28.76
N ALA A 33 -13.74 -7.08 28.76
CA ALA A 33 -12.91 -6.98 29.98
C ALA A 33 -12.97 -5.57 30.60
N SER A 34 -12.99 -4.53 29.76
CA SER A 34 -13.13 -3.13 30.14
C SER A 34 -14.43 -2.83 30.86
N SER A 35 -15.53 -3.32 30.30
CA SER A 35 -16.87 -3.13 30.84
C SER A 35 -17.04 -3.87 32.18
N ILE A 36 -16.46 -5.08 32.30
CA ILE A 36 -16.46 -5.84 33.56
C ILE A 36 -15.67 -5.09 34.63
N LEU A 37 -14.45 -4.64 34.33
CA LEU A 37 -13.60 -3.96 35.31
C LEU A 37 -14.22 -2.65 35.78
N THR A 38 -14.74 -1.85 34.84
CA THR A 38 -15.43 -0.60 35.12
C THR A 38 -16.68 -0.86 35.99
N GLY A 39 -17.47 -1.87 35.64
CA GLY A 39 -18.63 -2.30 36.42
C GLY A 39 -18.30 -2.72 37.86
N VAL A 40 -17.17 -3.42 38.06
CA VAL A 40 -16.70 -3.82 39.40
C VAL A 40 -16.24 -2.60 40.21
N ILE A 41 -15.46 -1.70 39.61
CA ILE A 41 -14.95 -0.49 40.27
C ILE A 41 -16.11 0.43 40.73
N PHE A 42 -17.09 0.70 39.85
CA PHE A 42 -18.23 1.55 40.19
C PHE A 42 -19.15 0.93 41.24
N ARG A 43 -19.20 -0.40 41.35
CA ARG A 43 -20.06 -1.11 42.32
C ARG A 43 -19.48 -1.18 43.72
N ILE A 44 -18.16 -1.02 43.86
CA ILE A 44 -17.43 -1.05 45.15
C ILE A 44 -17.27 0.36 45.73
N TRP A 45 -17.56 1.43 44.97
CA TRP A 45 -17.27 2.82 45.34
C TRP A 45 -18.39 3.49 46.18
N PRO A 46 -18.13 3.91 47.44
CA PRO A 46 -18.98 4.87 48.14
C PRO A 46 -18.57 6.32 47.77
N PRO A 47 -19.49 7.29 47.74
CA PRO A 47 -19.23 8.63 47.21
C PRO A 47 -18.38 9.54 48.12
N THR A 48 -17.71 9.00 49.13
CA THR A 48 -17.04 9.81 50.15
C THR A 48 -15.63 9.32 50.42
N LEU A 49 -14.69 10.25 50.17
CA LEU A 49 -13.29 10.27 50.60
C LEU A 49 -12.39 9.24 49.91
N ASN A 50 -11.45 9.69 49.06
CA ASN A 50 -10.03 9.38 49.29
C ASN A 50 -9.04 10.05 48.32
N PRO A 51 -7.78 10.22 48.77
CA PRO A 51 -6.80 11.17 48.24
C PRO A 51 -6.28 10.80 46.85
N LEU A 52 -5.66 11.79 46.19
CA LEU A 52 -5.04 11.69 44.86
C LEU A 52 -4.09 10.48 44.65
N PHE A 53 -3.66 9.80 45.72
CA PHE A 53 -2.68 8.70 45.73
C PHE A 53 -3.18 7.40 46.36
N SER A 54 -4.48 7.12 46.34
CA SER A 54 -4.96 5.79 46.76
C SER A 54 -4.56 4.72 45.72
N PRO A 55 -4.28 3.47 46.15
CA PRO A 55 -3.90 2.38 45.25
C PRO A 55 -4.98 2.08 44.20
N GLU A 56 -6.24 2.39 44.48
CA GLU A 56 -7.38 2.26 43.57
C GLU A 56 -7.35 3.32 42.45
N ASN A 57 -7.02 4.58 42.78
CA ASN A 57 -6.81 5.63 41.78
C ASN A 57 -5.62 5.29 40.86
N LEU A 58 -4.58 4.66 41.41
CA LEU A 58 -3.44 4.17 40.64
C LEU A 58 -3.84 3.01 39.71
N ALA A 59 -4.66 2.07 40.18
CA ALA A 59 -5.19 0.99 39.35
C ALA A 59 -6.07 1.52 38.20
N LEU A 60 -6.89 2.53 38.47
CA LEU A 60 -7.73 3.18 37.46
C LEU A 60 -6.90 3.99 36.44
N ALA A 61 -5.83 4.66 36.90
CA ALA A 61 -4.86 5.34 36.04
C ALA A 61 -4.08 4.35 35.13
N LEU A 62 -3.60 3.23 35.68
CA LEU A 62 -2.94 2.18 34.88
C LEU A 62 -3.90 1.57 33.87
N TYR A 63 -5.15 1.34 34.28
CA TYR A 63 -6.18 0.81 33.41
C TYR A 63 -6.51 1.74 32.25
N THR A 64 -6.69 3.03 32.51
CA THR A 64 -6.93 4.04 31.46
C THR A 64 -5.76 4.18 30.51
N LEU A 65 -4.52 4.13 31.02
CA LEU A 65 -3.31 4.13 30.18
C LEU A 65 -3.21 2.88 29.30
N ALA A 66 -3.45 1.69 29.86
CA ALA A 66 -3.46 0.44 29.11
C ALA A 66 -4.56 0.44 28.03
N SER A 67 -5.74 0.98 28.36
CA SER A 67 -6.86 1.14 27.43
C SER A 67 -6.54 2.10 26.29
N ALA A 68 -5.96 3.25 26.60
CA ALA A 68 -5.53 4.21 25.60
C ALA A 68 -4.47 3.61 24.67
N GLY A 69 -3.48 2.90 25.22
CA GLY A 69 -2.45 2.20 24.44
C GLY A 69 -3.03 1.18 23.47
N LEU A 70 -4.02 0.41 23.92
CA LEU A 70 -4.67 -0.61 23.10
C LEU A 70 -5.59 -0.01 22.02
N ILE A 71 -6.30 1.09 22.31
CA ILE A 71 -7.07 1.84 21.30
C ILE A 71 -6.13 2.39 20.22
N ILE A 72 -4.99 2.96 20.62
CA ILE A 72 -3.98 3.45 19.68
C ILE A 72 -3.45 2.29 18.83
N TYR A 73 -3.15 1.14 19.44
CA TYR A 73 -2.70 -0.05 18.73
C TYR A 73 -3.71 -0.54 17.68
N ILE A 74 -4.99 -0.69 18.05
CA ILE A 74 -6.06 -1.07 17.11
C ILE A 74 -6.22 -0.03 16.01
N GLY A 75 -6.17 1.27 16.35
CA GLY A 75 -6.25 2.36 15.38
C GLY A 75 -5.12 2.31 14.35
N LEU A 76 -3.88 2.04 14.79
CA LEU A 76 -2.72 1.86 13.92
C LEU A 76 -2.90 0.64 13.00
N GLN A 77 -3.32 -0.51 13.53
CA GLN A 77 -3.54 -1.72 12.75
C GLN A 77 -4.69 -1.56 11.73
N SER A 78 -5.80 -0.94 12.14
CA SER A 78 -6.92 -0.61 11.25
C SER A 78 -6.49 0.31 10.11
N ARG A 79 -5.68 1.34 10.40
CA ARG A 79 -5.12 2.22 9.38
C ARG A 79 -4.21 1.47 8.41
N ARG A 80 -3.32 0.59 8.90
CA ARG A 80 -2.46 -0.26 8.05
C ARG A 80 -3.31 -1.10 7.09
N ARG A 81 -4.36 -1.75 7.58
CA ARG A 81 -5.29 -2.54 6.75
C ARG A 81 -6.03 -1.68 5.72
N ALA A 82 -6.53 -0.52 6.11
CA ALA A 82 -7.20 0.39 5.18
C ALA A 82 -6.28 0.89 4.07
N LEU A 83 -4.96 0.93 4.30
CA LEU A 83 -3.96 1.21 3.27
C LEU A 83 -3.69 -0.02 2.40
N LEU A 84 -3.55 -1.20 3.00
CA LEU A 84 -3.38 -2.47 2.28
C LEU A 84 -4.56 -2.78 1.34
N ASN A 85 -5.80 -2.58 1.78
CA ASN A 85 -7.00 -2.77 0.95
C ASN A 85 -7.07 -1.83 -0.25
N LYS A 86 -6.27 -0.76 -0.28
CA LYS A 86 -6.18 0.17 -1.42
C LYS A 86 -5.13 -0.25 -2.44
N LEU A 87 -4.33 -1.28 -2.14
CA LEU A 87 -3.34 -1.80 -3.07
C LEU A 87 -4.05 -2.59 -4.19
N PRO A 88 -3.70 -2.33 -5.45
CA PRO A 88 -4.13 -3.15 -6.57
C PRO A 88 -3.40 -4.50 -6.57
N SER A 89 -3.67 -5.34 -7.57
CA SER A 89 -2.96 -6.61 -7.74
C SER A 89 -1.44 -6.41 -7.83
N ILE A 90 -0.70 -7.46 -7.49
CA ILE A 90 0.77 -7.44 -7.50
C ILE A 90 1.33 -7.09 -8.88
N ASP A 91 0.66 -7.53 -9.94
CA ASP A 91 1.05 -7.24 -11.32
C ASP A 91 0.93 -5.75 -11.63
N ILE A 92 -0.11 -5.08 -11.13
CA ILE A 92 -0.26 -3.63 -11.29
C ILE A 92 0.83 -2.90 -10.51
N ILE A 93 1.21 -3.39 -9.32
CA ILE A 93 2.35 -2.84 -8.57
C ILE A 93 3.66 -3.04 -9.34
N LYS A 94 3.89 -4.21 -9.94
CA LYS A 94 5.05 -4.47 -10.81
C LYS A 94 5.09 -3.50 -11.99
N LEU A 95 3.96 -3.29 -12.67
CA LEU A 95 3.89 -2.31 -13.77
C LEU A 95 4.16 -0.88 -13.29
N CYS A 96 3.64 -0.48 -12.12
CA CYS A 96 3.95 0.83 -11.56
C CYS A 96 5.46 0.97 -11.25
N ASN A 97 6.09 -0.08 -10.69
CA ASN A 97 7.53 -0.10 -10.43
C ASN A 97 8.36 -0.11 -11.72
N LEU A 98 7.91 -0.82 -12.77
CA LEU A 98 8.53 -0.80 -14.09
C LEU A 98 8.61 0.64 -14.62
N VAL A 99 7.50 1.38 -14.59
CA VAL A 99 7.47 2.77 -15.04
C VAL A 99 8.37 3.64 -14.17
N LYS A 100 8.32 3.51 -12.83
CA LYS A 100 9.20 4.24 -11.89
C LYS A 100 10.68 4.04 -12.21
N LEU A 101 11.08 2.81 -12.52
CA LEU A 101 12.46 2.43 -12.84
C LEU A 101 12.88 2.91 -14.23
N CYS A 102 12.06 2.67 -15.25
CA CYS A 102 12.35 3.07 -16.63
C CYS A 102 12.32 4.59 -16.81
N SER A 103 11.54 5.31 -16.01
CA SER A 103 11.50 6.78 -16.03
C SER A 103 12.58 7.43 -15.14
N MET A 104 13.37 6.62 -14.42
CA MET A 104 14.36 7.09 -13.44
C MET A 104 13.79 8.11 -12.45
N HIS A 105 12.55 7.88 -12.01
CA HIS A 105 11.81 8.82 -11.19
C HIS A 105 12.56 9.14 -9.87
N GLY A 106 12.78 10.43 -9.61
CA GLY A 106 13.44 10.92 -8.39
C GLY A 106 14.96 10.89 -8.41
N GLN A 107 15.60 10.48 -9.52
CA GLN A 107 17.06 10.57 -9.67
C GLN A 107 17.48 11.97 -10.14
N GLN A 108 18.54 12.50 -9.53
CA GLN A 108 19.10 13.80 -9.92
C GLN A 108 19.62 13.77 -11.36
N GLY A 109 19.26 14.78 -12.16
CA GLY A 109 19.69 14.91 -13.55
C GLY A 109 18.80 14.22 -14.59
N TYR A 110 17.73 13.53 -14.18
CA TYR A 110 16.78 12.88 -15.08
C TYR A 110 15.43 13.59 -15.11
N SER A 111 14.75 13.54 -16.26
CA SER A 111 13.43 14.16 -16.47
C SER A 111 12.32 13.49 -15.65
N GLY A 112 12.54 12.28 -15.13
CA GLY A 112 11.51 11.48 -14.47
C GLY A 112 10.51 10.84 -15.43
N ASN A 113 10.78 10.91 -16.75
CA ASN A 113 9.92 10.46 -17.82
C ASN A 113 10.52 9.29 -18.58
N TRP A 114 9.69 8.30 -18.89
CA TRP A 114 10.05 7.20 -19.76
C TRP A 114 9.59 7.51 -21.19
N HIS A 115 10.56 7.68 -22.09
CA HIS A 115 10.30 7.93 -23.50
C HIS A 115 10.20 6.61 -24.28
N THR A 116 8.99 6.23 -24.67
CA THR A 116 8.72 4.95 -25.36
C THR A 116 7.50 5.04 -26.26
N THR A 117 7.31 4.08 -27.18
CA THR A 117 6.06 3.91 -27.92
C THR A 117 5.07 3.06 -27.11
N SER A 118 3.77 3.12 -27.46
CA SER A 118 2.75 2.28 -26.83
C SER A 118 3.02 0.78 -27.00
N THR A 119 3.50 0.38 -28.18
CA THR A 119 3.86 -1.02 -28.50
C THR A 119 5.05 -1.51 -27.68
N ALA A 120 6.12 -0.71 -27.60
CA ALA A 120 7.30 -1.04 -26.80
C ALA A 120 6.98 -1.04 -25.30
N PHE A 121 6.09 -0.17 -24.83
CA PHE A 121 5.57 -0.22 -23.46
C PHE A 121 4.89 -1.55 -23.18
N ASN A 122 3.95 -1.96 -24.04
CA ASN A 122 3.18 -3.19 -23.87
C ASN A 122 4.06 -4.44 -23.89
N GLN A 123 5.05 -4.48 -24.79
CA GLN A 123 6.01 -5.57 -24.85
C GLN A 123 6.85 -5.66 -23.57
N ARG A 124 7.37 -4.52 -23.10
CA ARG A 124 8.20 -4.47 -21.88
C ARG A 124 7.40 -4.79 -20.62
N ALA A 125 6.13 -4.41 -20.58
CA ALA A 125 5.19 -4.81 -19.54
C ALA A 125 4.97 -6.34 -19.54
N MET A 126 4.79 -6.94 -20.72
CA MET A 126 4.62 -8.39 -20.87
C MET A 126 5.85 -9.17 -20.38
N GLU A 127 7.04 -8.75 -20.82
CA GLU A 127 8.32 -9.32 -20.40
C GLU A 127 8.51 -9.22 -18.89
N SER A 128 8.15 -8.07 -18.30
CA SER A 128 8.24 -7.85 -16.86
C SER A 128 7.27 -8.69 -16.03
N LEU A 129 6.09 -9.03 -16.56
CA LEU A 129 5.08 -9.77 -15.81
C LEU A 129 5.26 -11.29 -15.93
N PHE A 130 5.56 -11.78 -17.13
CA PHE A 130 5.53 -13.21 -17.45
C PHE A 130 6.89 -13.79 -17.82
N SER A 131 7.98 -13.02 -17.73
CA SER A 131 9.33 -13.35 -18.21
C SER A 131 9.45 -13.36 -19.75
N GLN A 132 10.70 -13.23 -20.21
CA GLN A 132 11.03 -13.11 -21.63
C GLN A 132 10.66 -14.34 -22.47
N GLY A 133 10.62 -15.53 -21.86
CA GLY A 133 10.25 -16.77 -22.56
C GLY A 133 8.76 -16.84 -22.90
N ILE A 134 7.89 -16.39 -22.00
CA ILE A 134 6.43 -16.41 -22.21
C ILE A 134 5.99 -15.25 -23.11
N SER A 135 6.65 -14.09 -23.02
CA SER A 135 6.34 -12.92 -23.85
C SER A 135 6.61 -13.14 -25.34
N GLN A 136 7.44 -14.13 -25.71
CA GLN A 136 7.67 -14.54 -27.10
C GLN A 136 6.53 -15.41 -27.65
N ILE A 137 5.78 -16.08 -26.77
CA ILE A 137 4.72 -17.02 -27.14
C ILE A 137 3.36 -16.31 -27.21
N ILE A 138 3.12 -15.39 -26.26
CA ILE A 138 1.83 -14.70 -26.14
C ILE A 138 2.01 -13.24 -26.57
N PRO A 139 1.19 -12.73 -27.51
CA PRO A 139 1.29 -11.35 -27.94
C PRO A 139 1.04 -10.39 -26.78
N ALA A 140 1.76 -9.26 -26.77
CA ALA A 140 1.61 -8.26 -25.74
C ALA A 140 0.18 -7.69 -25.71
N HIS A 141 -0.46 -7.74 -24.53
CA HIS A 141 -1.76 -7.14 -24.29
C HIS A 141 -1.66 -5.62 -24.14
N ASP A 142 -2.81 -4.93 -24.15
CA ASP A 142 -2.88 -3.47 -24.08
C ASP A 142 -2.75 -2.91 -22.65
N TYR A 143 -1.58 -3.12 -22.05
CA TYR A 143 -1.23 -2.62 -20.71
C TYR A 143 -1.14 -1.10 -20.64
N PHE A 144 -0.74 -0.45 -21.72
CA PHE A 144 -0.58 0.99 -21.82
C PHE A 144 -1.93 1.70 -21.64
N SER A 145 -2.94 1.32 -22.44
CA SER A 145 -4.29 1.90 -22.31
C SER A 145 -4.89 1.61 -20.95
N TYR A 146 -4.66 0.40 -20.41
CA TYR A 146 -5.09 0.06 -19.05
C TYR A 146 -4.47 1.01 -18.00
N MET A 147 -3.15 1.17 -17.99
CA MET A 147 -2.43 2.03 -17.04
C MET A 147 -2.85 3.51 -17.16
N LEU A 148 -3.19 3.97 -18.36
CA LEU A 148 -3.76 5.29 -18.60
C LEU A 148 -5.17 5.44 -18.05
N SER A 149 -6.05 4.47 -18.33
CA SER A 149 -7.43 4.49 -17.88
C SER A 149 -7.54 4.50 -16.35
N GLU A 150 -6.67 3.74 -15.68
CA GLU A 150 -6.56 3.70 -14.22
C GLU A 150 -5.84 4.92 -13.63
N ARG A 151 -5.41 5.86 -14.47
CA ARG A 151 -4.67 7.07 -14.09
C ARG A 151 -3.41 6.74 -13.27
N LEU A 152 -2.72 5.66 -13.64
CA LEU A 152 -1.48 5.22 -13.00
C LEU A 152 -0.25 5.86 -13.65
N ILE A 153 -0.36 6.20 -14.93
CA ILE A 153 0.63 6.95 -15.68
C ILE A 153 0.02 8.25 -16.23
N VAL A 154 0.88 9.19 -16.60
CA VAL A 154 0.53 10.46 -17.24
C VAL A 154 1.39 10.61 -18.49
N ILE A 155 0.79 11.04 -19.59
CA ILE A 155 1.54 11.42 -20.80
C ILE A 155 1.83 12.91 -20.71
N GLU A 156 3.09 13.29 -20.66
CA GLU A 156 3.49 14.71 -20.59
C GLU A 156 3.65 15.33 -21.98
N SER A 157 4.17 14.56 -22.93
CA SER A 157 4.36 15.02 -24.30
C SER A 157 4.33 13.85 -25.27
N ILE A 158 4.05 14.18 -26.52
CA ILE A 158 4.00 13.24 -27.65
C ILE A 158 4.86 13.83 -28.75
N THR A 159 5.84 13.07 -29.23
CA THR A 159 6.57 13.39 -30.44
C THR A 159 5.85 12.77 -31.62
N ASP A 160 5.19 13.61 -32.41
CA ASP A 160 4.47 13.18 -33.60
C ASP A 160 5.46 12.90 -34.75
N LYS A 161 5.46 11.66 -35.24
CA LYS A 161 6.23 11.22 -36.40
C LYS A 161 5.38 11.07 -37.66
N GLY A 162 4.17 11.63 -37.68
CA GLY A 162 3.33 11.71 -38.87
C GLY A 162 2.23 10.65 -38.89
N SER A 163 2.06 9.95 -40.02
CA SER A 163 0.87 9.12 -40.28
C SER A 163 0.79 7.82 -39.47
N ASP A 164 1.91 7.28 -39.01
CA ASP A 164 1.93 6.05 -38.20
C ASP A 164 1.99 6.36 -36.70
N LYS A 165 0.81 6.36 -36.07
CA LYS A 165 0.64 6.62 -34.63
C LYS A 165 1.41 5.65 -33.74
N ASN A 166 1.74 4.44 -34.20
CA ASN A 166 2.47 3.46 -33.41
C ASN A 166 3.96 3.81 -33.25
N LEU A 167 4.48 4.71 -34.08
CA LEU A 167 5.85 5.21 -34.02
C LEU A 167 6.00 6.47 -33.18
N ASN A 168 4.89 7.04 -32.70
CA ASN A 168 4.91 8.24 -31.89
C ASN A 168 5.52 7.94 -30.52
N ILE A 169 6.57 8.69 -30.18
CA ILE A 169 7.25 8.55 -28.90
C ILE A 169 6.44 9.31 -27.86
N LEU A 170 6.10 8.62 -26.78
CA LEU A 170 5.34 9.14 -25.66
C LEU A 170 6.28 9.38 -24.49
N SER A 171 6.19 10.56 -23.89
CA SER A 171 6.87 10.87 -22.62
C SER A 171 5.95 10.48 -21.48
N ILE A 172 6.20 9.33 -20.85
CA ILE A 172 5.35 8.74 -19.84
C ILE A 172 5.93 9.01 -18.45
N ALA A 173 5.18 9.71 -17.61
CA ALA A 173 5.47 9.92 -16.20
C ALA A 173 4.64 8.98 -15.32
N ILE A 174 5.18 8.59 -14.17
CA ILE A 174 4.41 7.90 -13.14
C ILE A 174 3.50 8.88 -12.39
N SER A 175 2.24 8.52 -12.19
CA SER A 175 1.29 9.39 -11.48
C SER A 175 1.54 9.43 -9.97
N LYS A 176 1.09 10.50 -9.30
CA LYS A 176 1.05 10.60 -7.83
C LYS A 176 0.24 9.45 -7.20
N LYS A 177 -0.83 8.98 -7.87
CA LYS A 177 -1.65 7.85 -7.42
C LYS A 177 -0.84 6.55 -7.39
N ALA A 178 -0.08 6.28 -8.44
CA ALA A 178 0.79 5.11 -8.54
C ALA A 178 1.95 5.16 -7.53
N LEU A 179 2.61 6.32 -7.38
CA LEU A 179 3.67 6.51 -6.38
C LEU A 179 3.18 6.22 -4.96
N LYS A 180 1.99 6.71 -4.59
CA LYS A 180 1.40 6.43 -3.27
C LYS A 180 1.13 4.94 -3.06
N ARG A 181 0.71 4.22 -4.11
CA ARG A 181 0.50 2.76 -4.05
C ARG A 181 1.81 2.01 -3.86
N ILE A 182 2.86 2.40 -4.59
CA ILE A 182 4.22 1.86 -4.41
C ILE A 182 4.72 2.12 -2.98
N GLU A 183 4.55 3.34 -2.46
CA GLU A 183 4.99 3.69 -1.09
C GLU A 183 4.27 2.86 -0.03
N ILE A 184 2.96 2.63 -0.19
CA ILE A 184 2.19 1.75 0.71
C ILE A 184 2.73 0.32 0.62
N TYR A 185 3.01 -0.18 -0.59
CA TYR A 185 3.58 -1.50 -0.80
C TYR A 185 4.97 -1.65 -0.15
N GLU A 186 5.88 -0.70 -0.38
CA GLU A 186 7.22 -0.68 0.23
C GLU A 186 7.15 -0.66 1.77
N LYS A 187 6.27 0.17 2.34
CA LYS A 187 6.05 0.23 3.78
C LYS A 187 5.48 -1.07 4.34
N SER A 188 4.58 -1.72 3.60
CA SER A 188 3.95 -2.97 4.04
C SER A 188 4.93 -4.14 4.19
N LYS A 189 6.08 -4.12 3.49
CA LYS A 189 7.13 -5.14 3.66
C LYS A 189 7.72 -5.17 5.08
N ASN A 190 7.61 -4.06 5.80
CA ASN A 190 8.20 -3.88 7.14
C ASN A 190 7.13 -3.81 8.26
N TRP A 191 5.87 -4.16 7.98
CA TRP A 191 4.76 -4.02 8.93
C TRP A 191 4.52 -5.24 9.78
#